data_AF-E3S8G0-F1
#
_entry.id   AF-E3S8G0-F1
#
_cell.length_a   1.000
_cell.length_b   1.000
_cell.length_c   1.000
_cell.angle_alpha   90.00
_cell.angle_beta   90.00
_cell.angle_gamma   90.00
#
_symmetry.space_group_name_H-M   'P 1'
#
loop_
_entity.id
_entity.type
_entity.pdbx_description
1 polymer ?
#
loop_
_entity_poly.entity_id
_entity_poly.type
_entity_poly.pdbx_seq_one_letter_code
_entity_poly.pdbx_strand_id
1 'polypeptide(L)'
;MADRFMTLSDFKGTPSPMNRMLRLRTLARSQARRRNTPGIVSWDRDRLLVDKQSFSLADLRSMVKGLYETARWQLFKDVLLLDLDERDCVRPGTTTLPEVSVDQLVDQPAELATGWSFLKHPDNHLDGWQDWLLDRVLEEAPLRERFIRGMDNTQQPEQTLWRDNAVARYMKGVRRFKESLFTLVHLSAGAPARGTEITSIQCENSADGVGYRGVFLEGGL
;
A
#
# COMPACT_ATOMS: atom_id res chain seq x y z
N MET A 1 -57.47 13.54 17.02
CA MET A 1 -57.25 13.55 15.57
C MET A 1 -55.91 14.27 15.37
N ALA A 2 -54.82 13.54 15.13
CA ALA A 2 -53.50 14.15 15.05
C ALA A 2 -53.26 14.64 13.61
N ASP A 3 -53.07 15.94 13.45
CA ASP A 3 -52.76 16.55 12.16
C ASP A 3 -51.46 15.94 11.59
N ARG A 4 -51.56 15.46 10.35
CA ARG A 4 -50.45 14.87 9.59
C ARG A 4 -49.38 15.92 9.33
N PHE A 5 -48.41 16.00 10.24
CA PHE A 5 -47.30 16.93 10.11
C PHE A 5 -46.30 16.46 9.04
N MET A 6 -46.30 17.17 7.92
CA MET A 6 -45.33 17.14 6.81
C MET A 6 -45.36 15.89 5.90
N THR A 7 -46.25 15.89 4.91
CA THR A 7 -46.08 15.08 3.69
C THR A 7 -46.01 16.01 2.47
N LEU A 8 -44.80 16.26 1.96
CA LEU A 8 -44.61 16.84 0.63
C LEU A 8 -44.69 15.71 -0.40
N SER A 9 -45.86 15.55 -1.00
CA SER A 9 -46.11 14.65 -2.12
C SER A 9 -45.38 15.12 -3.38
N ASP A 10 -44.84 14.18 -4.16
CA ASP A 10 -45.10 14.19 -5.61
C ASP A 10 -45.00 12.79 -6.22
N PHE A 11 -45.98 12.54 -7.10
CA PHE A 11 -46.25 11.40 -7.98
C PHE A 11 -46.25 9.97 -7.38
N LYS A 12 -47.46 9.48 -7.04
CA LYS A 12 -47.84 8.06 -6.83
C LYS A 12 -47.09 7.23 -5.77
N GLY A 13 -46.18 7.80 -4.97
CA GLY A 13 -45.52 7.08 -3.87
C GLY A 13 -46.00 7.54 -2.50
N THR A 14 -46.51 6.63 -1.66
CA THR A 14 -46.73 6.90 -0.23
C THR A 14 -45.43 7.39 0.41
N PRO A 15 -45.42 8.56 1.08
CA PRO A 15 -44.21 9.09 1.70
C PRO A 15 -43.77 8.14 2.81
N SER A 16 -42.64 7.46 2.59
CA SER A 16 -42.05 6.59 3.60
C SER A 16 -41.13 7.39 4.54
N PRO A 17 -40.98 6.96 5.80
CA PRO A 17 -39.93 7.48 6.68
C PRO A 17 -38.54 7.48 6.02
N MET A 18 -38.27 6.48 5.16
CA MET A 18 -37.03 6.37 4.41
C MET A 18 -36.83 7.53 3.41
N ASN A 19 -37.88 7.94 2.69
CA ASN A 19 -37.81 9.09 1.78
C ASN A 19 -37.47 10.39 2.51
N ARG A 20 -37.99 10.57 3.73
CA ARG A 20 -37.66 11.72 4.58
C ARG A 20 -36.20 11.70 5.02
N MET A 21 -35.70 10.55 5.47
CA MET A 21 -34.30 10.39 5.87
C MET A 21 -33.35 10.67 4.69
N LEU A 22 -33.65 10.17 3.49
CA LEU A 22 -32.85 10.42 2.29
C LEU A 22 -32.86 11.90 1.90
N ARG A 23 -34.00 12.60 1.96
CA ARG A 23 -34.08 14.05 1.70
C ARG A 23 -33.29 14.86 2.73
N LEU A 24 -33.40 14.53 4.02
CA LEU A 24 -32.62 15.19 5.08
C LEU A 24 -31.11 14.99 4.87
N ARG A 25 -30.67 13.79 4.49
CA ARG A 25 -29.27 13.52 4.13
C ARG A 25 -28.81 14.40 2.96
N THR A 26 -29.61 14.49 1.91
CA THR A 26 -29.28 15.30 0.72
C THR A 26 -29.24 16.80 1.05
N LEU A 27 -30.16 17.28 1.90
CA LEU A 27 -30.17 18.65 2.39
C LEU A 27 -28.96 18.95 3.28
N ALA A 28 -28.61 18.07 4.20
CA ALA A 28 -27.40 18.20 5.02
C ALA A 28 -26.14 18.24 4.14
N ARG A 29 -26.05 17.37 3.12
CA ARG A 29 -24.94 17.36 2.15
C ARG A 29 -24.88 18.65 1.33
N SER A 30 -26.02 19.19 0.89
CA SER A 30 -26.06 20.44 0.13
C SER A 30 -25.66 21.65 0.99
N GLN A 31 -26.09 21.69 2.25
CA GLN A 31 -25.67 22.69 3.22
C GLN A 31 -24.18 22.59 3.54
N ALA A 32 -23.66 21.38 3.76
CA ALA A 32 -22.24 21.14 3.98
C ALA A 32 -21.39 21.61 2.79
N ARG A 33 -21.85 21.38 1.56
CA ARG A 33 -21.16 21.86 0.34
C ARG A 33 -21.25 23.37 0.12
N ARG A 34 -22.28 24.03 0.66
CA ARG A 34 -22.49 25.48 0.53
C ARG A 34 -21.79 26.29 1.62
N ARG A 35 -21.50 25.68 2.77
CA ARG A 35 -20.68 26.32 3.79
C ARG A 35 -19.24 26.32 3.31
N ASN A 36 -18.65 27.51 3.14
CA ASN A 36 -17.21 27.63 2.99
C ASN A 36 -16.57 27.12 4.28
N THR A 37 -15.75 26.08 4.17
CA THR A 37 -14.84 25.72 5.26
C THR A 37 -13.94 26.93 5.53
N PRO A 38 -13.72 27.34 6.80
CA PRO A 38 -12.77 28.40 7.10
C PRO A 38 -11.43 28.12 6.43
N GLY A 39 -10.72 29.16 5.99
CA GLY A 39 -9.43 28.99 5.32
C GLY A 39 -8.44 28.29 6.26
N ILE A 40 -8.11 27.03 5.95
CA ILE A 40 -7.19 26.21 6.75
C ILE A 40 -5.76 26.39 6.27
N VAL A 41 -5.57 26.87 5.03
CA VAL A 41 -4.25 26.99 4.39
C VAL A 41 -3.98 28.43 4.02
N SER A 42 -2.85 28.96 4.46
CA SER A 42 -2.28 30.20 3.93
C SER A 42 -0.84 29.99 3.47
N TRP A 43 -0.44 30.77 2.47
CA TRP A 43 0.92 30.79 1.94
C TRP A 43 1.50 32.18 2.16
N ASP A 44 2.68 32.25 2.77
CA ASP A 44 3.49 33.46 2.81
C ASP A 44 4.89 33.14 2.28
N ARG A 45 5.13 33.50 1.01
CA ARG A 45 6.37 33.24 0.26
C ARG A 45 6.78 31.76 0.29
N ASP A 46 7.65 31.38 1.23
CA ASP A 46 8.21 30.03 1.39
C ASP A 46 7.59 29.26 2.57
N ARG A 47 6.68 29.89 3.31
CA ARG A 47 6.04 29.29 4.49
C ARG A 47 4.59 28.92 4.15
N LEU A 48 4.29 27.65 4.35
CA LEU A 48 2.93 27.12 4.39
C LEU A 48 2.43 27.16 5.83
N LEU A 49 1.25 27.70 6.04
CA LEU A 49 0.53 27.57 7.31
C LEU A 49 -0.71 26.72 7.07
N VAL A 50 -0.76 25.58 7.75
CA VAL A 50 -1.91 24.68 7.76
C VAL A 50 -2.42 24.62 9.19
N ASP A 51 -3.62 25.14 9.39
CA ASP A 51 -4.23 25.31 10.71
C ASP A 51 -3.33 26.09 11.69
N LYS A 52 -2.73 25.42 12.69
CA LYS A 52 -1.84 26.04 13.69
C LYS A 52 -0.35 25.74 13.46
N GLN A 53 -0.02 25.03 12.39
CA GLN A 53 1.35 24.61 12.09
C GLN A 53 1.87 25.38 10.88
N SER A 54 3.04 26.00 11.03
CA SER A 54 3.76 26.63 9.94
C SER A 54 5.02 25.85 9.62
N PHE A 55 5.26 25.56 8.35
CA PHE A 55 6.49 24.91 7.89
C PHE A 55 6.95 25.52 6.58
N SER A 56 8.26 25.50 6.35
CA SER A 56 8.85 25.94 5.10
C SER A 56 8.79 24.85 4.02
N LEU A 57 9.03 25.22 2.76
CA LEU A 57 9.22 24.21 1.71
C LEU A 57 10.44 23.33 1.97
N ALA A 58 11.49 23.86 2.61
CA ALA A 58 12.66 23.08 3.02
C ALA A 58 12.31 22.01 4.06
N ASP A 59 11.44 22.33 5.02
CA ASP A 59 10.95 21.37 6.00
C ASP A 59 10.15 20.24 5.34
N LEU A 60 9.30 20.58 4.36
CA LEU A 60 8.55 19.58 3.60
C LEU A 60 9.48 18.66 2.79
N ARG A 61 10.50 19.22 2.13
CA ARG A 61 11.53 18.41 1.43
C ARG A 61 12.28 17.48 2.39
N SER A 62 12.66 17.99 3.56
CA SER A 62 13.31 17.21 4.60
C SER A 62 12.40 16.07 5.11
N MET A 63 11.12 16.37 5.32
CA MET A 63 10.11 15.37 5.72
C MET A 63 9.97 14.26 4.66
N VAL A 64 9.85 14.60 3.38
CA VAL A 64 9.75 13.61 2.30
C VAL A 64 11.02 12.76 2.21
N LYS A 65 12.20 13.38 2.35
CA LYS A 65 13.47 12.63 2.41
C LYS A 65 13.52 11.69 3.61
N GLY A 66 13.11 12.15 4.80
CA GLY A 66 13.05 11.31 6.00
C GLY A 66 12.06 10.15 5.87
N LEU A 67 10.92 10.38 5.21
CA LEU A 67 9.95 9.33 4.89
C LEU A 67 10.54 8.30 3.93
N TYR A 68 11.27 8.73 2.90
CA TYR A 68 11.99 7.84 1.98
C TYR A 68 12.99 6.95 2.72
N GLU A 69 13.85 7.53 3.58
CA GLU A 69 14.83 6.74 4.34
C GLU A 69 14.15 5.77 5.32
N THR A 70 13.04 6.19 5.94
CA THR A 70 12.24 5.32 6.82
C THR A 70 11.65 4.14 6.04
N ALA A 71 11.07 4.39 4.87
CA ALA A 71 10.49 3.35 4.03
C ALA A 71 11.58 2.38 3.52
N ARG A 72 12.75 2.91 3.14
CA ARG A 72 13.93 2.14 2.73
C ARG A 72 14.43 1.22 3.85
N TRP A 73 14.55 1.75 5.07
CA TRP A 73 14.95 0.95 6.23
C TRP A 73 13.93 -0.14 6.56
N GLN A 74 12.64 0.18 6.53
CA GLN A 74 11.57 -0.80 6.76
C GLN A 74 11.58 -1.90 5.69
N LEU A 75 11.82 -1.55 4.42
CA LEU A 75 11.99 -2.52 3.34
C LEU A 75 13.13 -3.50 3.65
N PHE A 76 14.32 -3.00 3.94
CA PHE A 76 15.48 -3.86 4.16
C PHE A 76 15.36 -4.70 5.44
N LYS A 77 14.95 -4.10 6.55
CA LYS A 77 14.96 -4.77 7.85
C LYS A 77 13.69 -5.55 8.14
N ASP A 78 12.52 -4.94 7.93
CA ASP A 78 11.25 -5.52 8.36
C ASP A 78 10.65 -6.43 7.29
N VAL A 79 10.85 -6.13 6.00
CA VAL A 79 10.30 -6.90 4.86
C VAL A 79 11.30 -7.91 4.31
N LEU A 80 12.52 -7.49 3.98
CA LEU A 80 13.57 -8.35 3.40
C LEU A 80 14.39 -9.08 4.46
N LEU A 81 14.20 -8.76 5.74
CA LEU A 81 14.84 -9.46 6.87
C LEU A 81 16.38 -9.49 6.77
N LEU A 82 16.97 -8.41 6.27
CA LEU A 82 18.43 -8.26 6.19
C LEU A 82 19.00 -7.85 7.56
N ASP A 83 20.17 -8.37 7.91
CA ASP A 83 20.93 -7.89 9.06
C ASP A 83 21.74 -6.66 8.64
N LEU A 84 21.28 -5.49 9.06
CA LEU A 84 21.91 -4.20 8.78
C LEU A 84 22.87 -3.83 9.90
N ASP A 85 24.06 -3.33 9.56
CA ASP A 85 24.97 -2.72 10.50
C ASP A 85 24.54 -1.29 10.89
N GLU A 86 25.31 -0.63 11.76
CA GLU A 86 25.04 0.75 12.20
C GLU A 86 25.12 1.79 11.07
N ARG A 87 25.57 1.39 9.87
CA ARG A 87 25.70 2.22 8.67
C ARG A 87 24.67 1.86 7.60
N ASP A 88 23.64 1.07 7.95
CA ASP A 88 22.63 0.53 7.04
C ASP A 88 23.20 -0.33 5.90
N CYS A 89 24.40 -0.88 6.09
CA CYS A 89 25.01 -1.84 5.17
C CYS A 89 24.64 -3.27 5.59
N VAL A 90 24.40 -4.13 4.61
CA VAL A 90 24.13 -5.56 4.86
C VAL A 90 25.40 -6.21 5.40
N ARG A 91 25.32 -6.84 6.58
CA ARG A 91 26.47 -7.50 7.19
C ARG A 91 26.95 -8.68 6.35
N PRO A 92 28.28 -8.85 6.19
CA PRO A 92 28.85 -9.98 5.46
C PRO A 92 28.50 -11.29 6.17
N GLY A 93 27.83 -12.20 5.46
CA GLY A 93 27.28 -13.45 6.01
C GLY A 93 25.77 -13.59 5.86
N THR A 94 25.08 -12.55 5.39
CA THR A 94 23.68 -12.59 4.97
C THR A 94 23.60 -12.92 3.48
N THR A 95 22.59 -13.69 3.03
CA THR A 95 22.41 -13.98 1.60
C THR A 95 22.37 -12.69 0.78
N THR A 96 23.12 -12.68 -0.32
CA THR A 96 23.21 -11.54 -1.23
C THR A 96 21.84 -11.19 -1.79
N LEU A 97 21.49 -9.90 -1.74
CA LEU A 97 20.28 -9.42 -2.40
C LEU A 97 20.39 -9.72 -3.91
N PRO A 98 19.34 -10.27 -4.54
CA PRO A 98 19.25 -10.28 -6.00
C PRO A 98 19.59 -8.92 -6.59
N GLU A 99 20.53 -8.89 -7.51
CA GLU A 99 20.77 -7.70 -8.32
C GLU A 99 19.68 -7.63 -9.39
N VAL A 100 18.72 -6.72 -9.20
CA VAL A 100 17.65 -6.46 -10.17
C VAL A 100 18.02 -5.22 -10.98
N SER A 101 18.44 -5.42 -12.22
CA SER A 101 18.66 -4.33 -13.16
C SER A 101 17.31 -3.83 -13.69
N VAL A 102 16.71 -2.87 -12.97
CA VAL A 102 15.38 -2.32 -13.29
C VAL A 102 15.32 -1.80 -14.73
N ASP A 103 16.41 -1.20 -15.22
CA ASP A 103 16.54 -0.68 -16.60
C ASP A 103 16.45 -1.75 -17.69
N GLN A 104 16.71 -3.02 -17.35
CA GLN A 104 16.66 -4.15 -18.28
C GLN A 104 15.33 -4.90 -18.21
N LEU A 105 14.48 -4.56 -17.23
CA LEU A 105 13.18 -5.21 -17.13
C LEU A 105 12.32 -4.81 -18.32
N VAL A 106 11.71 -5.81 -18.93
CA VAL A 106 10.78 -5.69 -20.04
C VAL A 106 9.38 -6.00 -19.52
N ASP A 107 8.41 -5.23 -19.95
CA ASP A 107 7.00 -5.53 -19.72
C ASP A 107 6.24 -5.61 -21.04
N GLN A 108 5.20 -6.44 -21.06
CA GLN A 108 4.26 -6.54 -22.16
C GLN A 108 2.86 -6.13 -21.69
N PRO A 109 2.49 -4.83 -21.84
CA PRO A 109 1.20 -4.32 -21.37
C PRO A 109 -0.02 -4.88 -22.11
N ALA A 110 0.20 -5.40 -23.33
CA ALA A 110 -0.85 -5.99 -24.16
C ALA A 110 -1.24 -7.42 -23.74
N GLU A 111 -0.48 -8.05 -22.86
CA GLU A 111 -0.77 -9.41 -22.40
C GLU A 111 -1.82 -9.37 -21.28
N LEU A 112 -2.87 -10.17 -21.48
CA LEU A 112 -4.11 -10.17 -20.69
C LEU A 112 -4.32 -11.47 -19.91
N ALA A 113 -3.39 -12.42 -20.03
CA ALA A 113 -3.42 -13.67 -19.30
C ALA A 113 -3.61 -13.40 -17.79
N THR A 114 -4.48 -14.20 -17.17
CA THR A 114 -4.72 -14.15 -15.75
C THR A 114 -3.43 -14.35 -14.96
N GLY A 115 -3.19 -13.48 -13.98
CA GLY A 115 -1.97 -13.49 -13.17
C GLY A 115 -0.74 -12.94 -13.91
N TRP A 116 -0.86 -12.39 -15.11
CA TRP A 116 0.28 -11.82 -15.82
C TRP A 116 0.82 -10.57 -15.12
N SER A 117 2.14 -10.53 -14.93
CA SER A 117 2.93 -9.42 -14.39
C SER A 117 4.28 -9.41 -15.10
N PHE A 118 4.98 -8.28 -15.14
CA PHE A 118 6.36 -8.23 -15.67
C PHE A 118 7.28 -9.22 -14.92
N LEU A 119 6.94 -9.60 -13.69
CA LEU A 119 7.63 -10.64 -12.92
C LEU A 119 7.64 -12.02 -13.60
N LYS A 120 6.68 -12.29 -14.49
CA LYS A 120 6.55 -13.57 -15.22
C LYS A 120 7.02 -13.46 -16.68
N HIS A 121 7.61 -12.32 -17.06
CA HIS A 121 8.12 -12.12 -18.41
C HIS A 121 9.38 -12.98 -18.62
N PRO A 122 9.47 -13.78 -19.69
CA PRO A 122 10.58 -14.72 -19.90
C PRO A 122 11.94 -14.01 -19.95
N ASP A 123 12.00 -12.82 -20.55
CA ASP A 123 13.25 -12.06 -20.67
C ASP A 123 13.75 -11.48 -19.33
N ASN A 124 12.90 -11.39 -18.30
CA ASN A 124 13.29 -10.83 -17.01
C ASN A 124 13.99 -11.87 -16.12
N HIS A 125 13.85 -13.17 -16.41
CA HIS A 125 14.47 -14.26 -15.65
C HIS A 125 14.22 -14.18 -14.13
N LEU A 126 13.02 -13.71 -13.74
CA LEU A 126 12.69 -13.46 -12.33
C LEU A 126 12.02 -14.64 -11.60
N ASP A 127 11.75 -15.74 -12.30
CA ASP A 127 10.94 -16.86 -11.79
C ASP A 127 11.53 -17.51 -10.53
N GLY A 128 12.86 -17.56 -10.42
CA GLY A 128 13.55 -18.12 -9.25
C GLY A 128 13.50 -17.25 -7.99
N TRP A 129 13.04 -16.00 -8.08
CA TRP A 129 13.09 -15.07 -6.94
C TRP A 129 11.77 -15.00 -6.16
N GLN A 130 10.70 -15.63 -6.63
CA GLN A 130 9.39 -15.62 -5.96
C GLN A 130 9.48 -16.20 -4.55
N ASP A 131 10.25 -17.28 -4.41
CA ASP A 131 10.44 -17.98 -3.15
C ASP A 131 11.70 -17.56 -2.38
N TRP A 132 12.51 -16.63 -2.92
CA TRP A 132 13.81 -16.26 -2.34
C TRP A 132 13.75 -15.85 -0.87
N LEU A 133 12.73 -15.09 -0.47
CA LEU A 133 12.57 -14.69 0.93
C LEU A 133 12.19 -15.88 1.81
N LEU A 134 11.35 -16.78 1.29
CA LEU A 134 10.95 -17.99 1.98
C LEU A 134 12.15 -18.93 2.14
N ASP A 135 12.92 -19.15 1.07
CA ASP A 135 14.14 -19.95 1.06
C ASP A 135 15.14 -19.43 2.09
N ARG A 136 15.36 -18.11 2.15
CA ARG A 136 16.21 -17.51 3.21
C ARG A 136 15.71 -17.81 4.61
N VAL A 137 14.40 -17.74 4.85
CA VAL A 137 13.84 -18.04 6.17
C VAL A 137 14.00 -19.52 6.54
N LEU A 138 14.00 -20.41 5.55
CA LEU A 138 14.19 -21.85 5.73
C LEU A 138 15.67 -22.26 5.88
N GLU A 139 16.58 -21.62 5.15
CA GLU A 139 18.00 -21.98 5.07
C GLU A 139 18.86 -21.27 6.11
N GLU A 140 18.63 -19.97 6.36
CA GLU A 140 19.46 -19.19 7.29
C GLU A 140 19.13 -19.55 8.74
N ALA A 141 20.11 -20.10 9.47
CA ALA A 141 19.99 -20.47 10.88
C ALA A 141 19.33 -19.39 11.77
N PRO A 142 19.73 -18.10 11.75
CA PRO A 142 19.12 -17.08 12.62
C PRO A 142 17.65 -16.80 12.28
N LEU A 143 17.27 -16.85 11.00
CA LEU A 143 15.88 -16.65 10.58
C LEU A 143 15.03 -17.88 10.90
N ARG A 144 15.57 -19.07 10.65
CA ARG A 144 14.93 -20.34 10.98
C ARG A 144 14.61 -20.44 12.47
N GLU A 145 15.58 -20.13 13.33
CA GLU A 145 15.37 -20.09 14.78
C GLU A 145 14.34 -19.04 15.21
N ARG A 146 14.23 -17.93 14.48
CA ARG A 146 13.26 -16.87 14.76
C ARG A 146 11.84 -17.24 14.34
N PHE A 147 11.66 -17.92 13.21
CA PHE A 147 10.36 -18.14 12.58
C PHE A 147 9.81 -19.56 12.72
N ILE A 148 10.66 -20.57 12.88
CA ILE A 148 10.27 -21.99 12.88
C ILE A 148 10.37 -22.56 14.31
N ARG A 149 9.35 -23.33 14.72
CA ARG A 149 9.34 -24.11 15.96
C ARG A 149 9.88 -25.52 15.74
N GLY A 150 9.56 -26.11 14.59
CA GLY A 150 9.94 -27.46 14.19
C GLY A 150 9.19 -27.86 12.92
N MET A 151 9.23 -29.15 12.59
CA MET A 151 8.39 -29.73 11.54
C MET A 151 7.41 -30.72 12.15
N ASP A 152 6.17 -30.69 11.66
CA ASP A 152 5.15 -31.67 12.00
C ASP A 152 5.26 -32.84 11.02
N ASN A 153 5.90 -33.92 11.48
CA ASN A 153 6.11 -35.14 10.70
C ASN A 153 4.85 -36.05 10.70
N THR A 154 3.77 -35.62 11.35
CA THR A 154 2.54 -36.39 11.48
C THR A 154 1.64 -36.28 10.24
N GLN A 155 1.88 -35.27 9.39
CA GLN A 155 1.14 -35.02 8.16
C GLN A 155 2.05 -35.24 6.94
N GLN A 156 1.49 -35.77 5.84
CA GLN A 156 2.14 -35.82 4.53
C GLN A 156 1.42 -34.85 3.60
N PRO A 157 2.09 -33.82 3.04
CA PRO A 157 3.49 -33.46 3.23
C PRO A 157 3.80 -32.90 4.64
N GLU A 158 5.06 -33.01 5.06
CA GLU A 158 5.55 -32.44 6.33
C GLU A 158 5.23 -30.94 6.38
N GLN A 159 4.64 -30.47 7.49
CA GLN A 159 4.29 -29.06 7.64
C GLN A 159 5.29 -28.35 8.53
N THR A 160 5.81 -27.22 8.05
CA THR A 160 6.62 -26.32 8.85
C THR A 160 5.76 -25.68 9.94
N LEU A 161 6.13 -25.88 11.21
CA LEU A 161 5.44 -25.27 12.34
C LEU A 161 6.00 -23.86 12.58
N TRP A 162 5.24 -22.85 12.17
CA TRP A 162 5.62 -21.46 12.33
C TRP A 162 5.42 -20.95 13.76
N ARG A 163 6.20 -19.94 14.14
CA ARG A 163 5.99 -19.14 15.36
C ARG A 163 5.01 -18.01 15.05
N ASP A 164 3.75 -18.17 15.45
CA ASP A 164 2.67 -17.21 15.15
C ASP A 164 3.04 -15.77 15.52
N ASN A 165 3.67 -15.57 16.68
CA ASN A 165 4.10 -14.24 17.13
C ASN A 165 5.17 -13.62 16.20
N ALA A 166 6.09 -14.43 15.67
CA ALA A 166 7.13 -13.95 14.76
C ALA A 166 6.54 -13.60 13.39
N VAL A 167 5.63 -14.42 12.88
CA VAL A 167 4.89 -14.17 11.63
C VAL A 167 4.00 -12.93 11.78
N ALA A 168 3.25 -12.80 12.87
CA ALA A 168 2.43 -11.62 13.13
C ALA A 168 3.27 -10.33 13.22
N ARG A 169 4.45 -10.40 13.84
CA ARG A 169 5.40 -9.28 13.89
C ARG A 169 5.90 -8.91 12.49
N TYR A 170 6.24 -9.91 11.67
CA TYR A 170 6.62 -9.69 10.27
C TYR A 170 5.50 -9.02 9.47
N MET A 171 4.27 -9.55 9.53
CA MET A 171 3.11 -8.96 8.84
C MET A 171 2.81 -7.52 9.29
N LYS A 172 3.05 -7.21 10.56
CA LYS A 172 2.97 -5.84 11.08
C LYS A 172 4.06 -4.93 10.48
N GLY A 173 5.27 -5.45 10.30
CA GLY A 173 6.37 -4.76 9.61
C GLY A 173 6.04 -4.46 8.15
N VAL A 174 5.56 -5.47 7.42
CA VAL A 174 5.08 -5.32 6.02
C VAL A 174 3.99 -4.26 5.92
N ARG A 175 3.04 -4.25 6.86
CA ARG A 175 1.97 -3.24 6.88
C ARG A 175 2.53 -1.82 7.06
N ARG A 176 3.44 -1.62 8.02
CA ARG A 176 4.09 -0.32 8.25
C ARG A 176 4.86 0.15 7.03
N PHE A 177 5.62 -0.75 6.40
CA PHE A 177 6.30 -0.45 5.14
C PHE A 177 5.32 0.02 4.06
N LYS A 178 4.20 -0.71 3.87
CA LYS A 178 3.17 -0.32 2.89
C LYS A 178 2.53 1.02 3.22
N GLU A 179 2.29 1.34 4.49
CA GLU A 179 1.77 2.65 4.92
C GLU A 179 2.75 3.80 4.61
N SER A 180 4.04 3.60 4.88
CA SER A 180 5.08 4.57 4.55
C SER A 180 5.27 4.72 3.04
N LEU A 181 5.28 3.62 2.29
CA LEU A 181 5.36 3.62 0.83
C LEU A 181 4.16 4.30 0.19
N PHE A 182 2.94 4.02 0.67
CA PHE A 182 1.72 4.68 0.22
C PHE A 182 1.83 6.20 0.37
N THR A 183 2.27 6.65 1.55
CA THR A 183 2.43 8.08 1.85
C THR A 183 3.50 8.69 0.94
N LEU A 184 4.60 7.98 0.71
CA LEU A 184 5.68 8.43 -0.15
C LEU A 184 5.20 8.61 -1.60
N VAL A 185 4.59 7.58 -2.19
CA VAL A 185 4.02 7.62 -3.54
C VAL A 185 3.01 8.76 -3.67
N HIS A 186 2.14 8.95 -2.67
CA HIS A 186 1.13 9.99 -2.70
C HIS A 186 1.73 11.42 -2.65
N LEU A 187 2.86 11.61 -1.96
CA LEU A 187 3.53 12.90 -1.83
C LEU A 187 4.54 13.20 -2.94
N SER A 188 5.16 12.17 -3.54
CA SER A 188 6.22 12.33 -4.54
C SER A 188 5.76 12.17 -5.98
N ALA A 189 4.66 11.45 -6.24
CA ALA A 189 4.11 11.33 -7.58
C ALA A 189 3.45 12.66 -7.97
N GLY A 190 3.92 13.30 -9.04
CA GLY A 190 3.57 14.69 -9.40
C GLY A 190 2.06 14.98 -9.45
N ALA A 191 1.23 13.99 -9.78
CA ALA A 191 -0.21 14.02 -9.52
C ALA A 191 -0.55 12.96 -8.46
N PRO A 192 -1.11 13.34 -7.30
CA PRO A 192 -1.49 12.38 -6.28
C PRO A 192 -2.59 11.48 -6.83
N ALA A 193 -2.28 10.19 -7.03
CA ALA A 193 -3.28 9.19 -7.36
C ALA A 193 -4.35 9.18 -6.27
N ARG A 194 -5.62 9.01 -6.67
CA ARG A 194 -6.72 9.05 -5.71
C ARG A 194 -6.52 7.90 -4.72
N GLY A 195 -6.77 8.13 -3.44
CA GLY A 195 -6.50 7.12 -2.41
C GLY A 195 -7.12 5.75 -2.73
N THR A 196 -8.31 5.73 -3.34
CA THR A 196 -8.97 4.50 -3.82
C THR A 196 -8.17 3.79 -4.91
N GLU A 197 -7.60 4.53 -5.86
CA GLU A 197 -6.81 3.99 -6.96
C GLU A 197 -5.56 3.30 -6.41
N ILE A 198 -4.76 3.97 -5.57
CA ILE A 198 -3.54 3.42 -4.96
C ILE A 198 -3.85 2.14 -4.15
N THR A 199 -4.95 2.13 -3.40
CA THR A 199 -5.32 0.96 -2.58
C THR A 199 -5.86 -0.23 -3.39
N SER A 200 -6.30 0.00 -4.63
CA SER A 200 -6.85 -1.04 -5.50
C SER A 200 -5.91 -1.43 -6.64
N ILE A 201 -4.70 -0.88 -6.70
CA ILE A 201 -3.70 -1.26 -7.71
C ILE A 201 -3.40 -2.74 -7.56
N GLN A 202 -3.54 -3.47 -8.66
CA GLN A 202 -3.12 -4.86 -8.77
C GLN A 202 -1.75 -4.91 -9.45
N CYS A 203 -0.86 -5.77 -8.95
CA CYS A 203 0.45 -6.01 -9.57
C CYS A 203 0.41 -7.08 -10.67
N GLU A 204 -0.70 -7.82 -10.76
CA GLU A 204 -0.96 -8.86 -11.74
C GLU A 204 -2.38 -8.75 -12.30
N ASN A 205 -2.59 -9.24 -13.51
CA ASN A 205 -3.91 -9.20 -14.14
C ASN A 205 -4.91 -10.08 -13.39
N SER A 206 -6.13 -9.56 -13.17
CA SER A 206 -7.18 -10.29 -12.46
C SER A 206 -7.70 -11.48 -13.26
N ALA A 207 -8.10 -12.55 -12.56
CA ALA A 207 -8.80 -13.69 -13.13
C ALA A 207 -10.17 -13.35 -13.70
N ASP A 208 -10.82 -12.31 -13.17
CA ASP A 208 -12.19 -11.97 -13.53
C ASP A 208 -12.27 -11.23 -14.88
N GLY A 209 -11.14 -10.89 -15.52
CA GLY A 209 -11.08 -10.17 -16.79
C GLY A 209 -11.59 -8.72 -16.74
N VAL A 210 -12.09 -8.26 -15.58
CA VAL A 210 -12.61 -6.90 -15.35
C VAL A 210 -11.50 -5.93 -14.92
N GLY A 211 -10.28 -6.41 -14.67
CA GLY A 211 -9.17 -5.59 -14.18
C GLY A 211 -7.86 -5.91 -14.87
N TYR A 212 -7.30 -4.89 -15.53
CA TYR A 212 -5.88 -4.85 -15.86
C TYR A 212 -5.10 -4.61 -14.57
N ARG A 213 -3.87 -5.13 -14.49
CA ARG A 213 -2.93 -4.65 -13.47
C ARG A 213 -2.76 -3.14 -13.58
N GLY A 214 -2.49 -2.48 -12.45
CA GLY A 214 -2.25 -1.03 -12.40
C GLY A 214 -0.77 -0.67 -12.35
N VAL A 215 0.12 -1.66 -12.40
CA VAL A 215 1.57 -1.49 -12.42
C VAL A 215 2.10 -1.97 -13.77
N PHE A 216 2.80 -1.09 -14.46
CA PHE A 216 3.49 -1.36 -15.71
C PHE A 216 4.92 -0.84 -15.58
N LEU A 217 5.82 -1.39 -16.39
CA LEU A 217 7.22 -0.97 -16.41
C LEU A 217 7.60 -0.56 -17.82
N GLU A 218 8.19 0.61 -17.97
CA GLU A 218 8.65 1.14 -19.26
C GLU A 218 10.05 1.75 -19.12
N GLY A 219 11.06 1.12 -19.70
CA GLY A 219 12.44 1.62 -19.69
C GLY A 219 13.04 1.77 -18.29
N GLY A 220 12.65 0.92 -17.35
CA GLY A 220 13.11 0.95 -15.96
C GLY A 220 12.34 1.89 -15.02
N LEU A 221 11.23 2.49 -15.48
CA LEU A 221 10.32 3.34 -14.70
C LEU A 221 8.92 2.74 -14.56
#